data_AF-A0A0L0F9H8-F1
#
_entry.id   AF-A0A0L0F9H8-F1
#
_cell.length_a   1.000
_cell.length_b   1.000
_cell.length_c   1.000
_cell.angle_alpha   90.00
_cell.angle_beta   90.00
_cell.angle_gamma   90.00
#
_symmetry.space_group_name_H-M   'P 1'
#
loop_
_entity.id
_entity.type
_entity.pdbx_description
1 polymer ?
#
loop_
_entity_poly.entity_id
_entity_poly.type
_entity_poly.pdbx_seq_one_letter_code
_entity_poly.pdbx_strand_id
1 'polypeptide(L)' 'MTPPLLVCSAAVREGNVKICEMLLDKGAAIEARTADGDTPLMIAVQWAHAPVARLLL' A
#
# COMPACT_ATOMS: atom_id res chain seq x y z
N MET A 1 -3.72 9.84 17.03
CA MET A 1 -3.76 8.42 16.63
C MET A 1 -2.75 8.24 15.51
N THR A 2 -1.51 7.92 15.86
CA THR A 2 -0.42 7.68 14.90
C THR A 2 -0.81 6.48 14.03
N PRO A 3 -1.01 6.64 12.71
CA PRO A 3 -1.31 5.49 11.87
C PRO A 3 -0.10 4.55 11.92
N PRO A 4 -0.29 3.25 12.23
CA PRO A 4 0.76 2.26 12.02
C PRO A 4 1.22 2.34 10.56
N LEU A 5 2.48 2.02 10.32
CA LEU A 5 3.20 2.10 9.04
C LEU A 5 2.47 1.32 7.92
N LEU A 6 1.39 1.88 7.39
CA LEU A 6 0.73 1.44 6.17
C LEU A 6 1.77 1.57 5.06
N VAL A 7 1.86 0.58 4.16
CA VAL A 7 2.60 0.78 2.90
C VAL A 7 2.09 2.10 2.31
N CYS A 8 2.97 3.08 2.11
CA CYS A 8 2.59 4.48 1.89
C CYS A 8 1.45 4.56 0.87
N SER A 9 0.25 4.95 1.31
CA SER A 9 -0.92 5.01 0.45
C SER A 9 -0.67 5.89 -0.77
N ALA A 10 0.17 6.92 -0.65
CA ALA A 10 0.68 7.70 -1.77
C ALA A 10 1.48 6.85 -2.77
N ALA A 11 2.44 6.04 -2.32
CA ALA A 11 3.22 5.15 -3.18
C ALA A 11 2.34 4.11 -3.89
N VAL A 12 1.31 3.60 -3.20
CA VAL A 12 0.32 2.69 -3.78
C VAL A 12 -0.53 3.39 -4.84
N ARG A 13 -1.05 4.59 -4.53
CA ARG A 13 -1.85 5.41 -5.46
C ARG A 13 -1.06 5.83 -6.70
N GLU A 14 0.23 6.07 -6.55
CA GLU A 14 1.14 6.40 -7.65
C GLU A 14 1.60 5.17 -8.44
N GLY A 15 1.34 3.96 -7.94
CA GLY A 15 1.79 2.72 -8.60
C GLY A 15 3.29 2.48 -8.46
N ASN A 16 3.95 3.11 -7.49
CA ASN A 16 5.39 3.05 -7.33
C ASN A 16 5.81 1.75 -6.63
N VAL A 17 5.96 0.69 -7.43
CA VAL A 17 6.33 -0.66 -6.98
C VAL A 17 7.59 -0.65 -6.13
N LYS A 18 8.63 0.08 -6.54
CA LYS A 18 9.94 0.06 -5.87
C LYS A 18 9.89 0.68 -4.47
N ILE A 19 9.07 1.72 -4.28
CA ILE A 19 8.83 2.27 -2.95
C ILE A 19 7.98 1.30 -2.11
N CYS A 20 6.97 0.67 -2.72
CA CYS A 20 6.16 -0.32 -2.02
C CYS A 20 7.03 -1.49 -1.53
N GLU A 21 7.91 -2.05 -2.37
CA GLU A 21 8.88 -3.11 -2.01
C GLU A 21 9.76 -2.68 -0.83
N MET A 22 10.40 -1.51 -0.91
CA MET A 22 11.27 -1.01 0.16
C MET A 22 10.52 -0.83 1.49
N LEU A 23 9.25 -0.44 1.44
CA LEU A 23 8.45 -0.28 2.66
C LEU A 23 8.05 -1.64 3.24
N LEU A 24 7.70 -2.61 2.40
CA LEU A 24 7.43 -3.98 2.83
C LEU A 24 8.67 -4.62 3.47
N ASP A 25 9.85 -4.43 2.88
CA ASP A 25 11.13 -4.90 3.44
C ASP A 25 11.43 -4.31 4.82
N LYS A 26 10.90 -3.10 5.10
CA LYS A 26 11.01 -2.43 6.41
C LYS A 26 9.92 -2.85 7.40
N GLY A 27 9.07 -3.81 7.05
CA GLY A 27 7.99 -4.31 7.91
C GLY A 27 6.74 -3.44 7.89
N ALA A 28 6.48 -2.69 6.82
CA ALA A 28 5.22 -1.99 6.65
C ALA A 28 4.04 -2.98 6.66
N ALA A 29 2.93 -2.57 7.27
CA ALA A 29 1.73 -3.38 7.39
C ALA A 29 0.92 -3.34 6.09
N ILE A 30 0.72 -4.51 5.49
CA ILE A 30 -0.11 -4.69 4.29
C ILE A 30 -1.62 -4.68 4.58
N GLU A 31 -2.02 -4.97 5.81
CA GLU A 31 -3.43 -5.03 6.25
C GLU A 31 -3.88 -3.76 7.00
N ALA A 32 -2.99 -2.77 7.14
CA ALA A 32 -3.37 -1.50 7.75
C ALA A 32 -4.43 -0.81 6.88
N ARG A 33 -5.27 0.00 7.52
CA ARG A 33 -6.36 0.72 6.86
C ARG A 33 -6.11 2.23 6.86
N THR A 34 -6.49 2.90 5.78
CA THR A 34 -6.56 4.37 5.74
C THR A 34 -7.66 4.89 6.67
N ALA A 35 -7.77 6.22 6.78
CA ALA A 35 -8.88 6.85 7.49
C ALA A 35 -10.25 6.50 6.86
N ASP A 36 -10.27 6.19 5.56
CA ASP A 36 -11.46 5.81 4.81
C ASP A 36 -11.76 4.30 4.90
N GLY A 37 -10.89 3.53 5.57
CA GLY A 37 -11.03 2.08 5.74
C GLY A 37 -10.38 1.23 4.65
N ASP A 38 -9.73 1.85 3.67
CA ASP A 38 -9.10 1.14 2.54
C ASP A 38 -7.80 0.46 2.95
N THR A 39 -7.61 -0.78 2.49
CA THR A 39 -6.29 -1.44 2.55
C THR A 39 -5.42 -1.00 1.36
N PRO A 40 -4.09 -1.15 1.44
CA PRO A 40 -3.19 -0.97 0.30
C PRO A 40 -3.66 -1.70 -0.96
N LEU A 41 -4.17 -2.93 -0.81
CA LEU A 41 -4.66 -3.70 -1.95
C LEU A 41 -5.90 -3.06 -2.59
N MET A 42 -6.84 -2.54 -1.79
CA MET A 42 -8.02 -1.83 -2.31
C MET A 42 -7.60 -0.61 -3.13
N ILE A 43 -6.63 0.16 -2.63
CA ILE A 43 -6.09 1.32 -3.32
C ILE A 43 -5.40 0.90 -4.63
N ALA A 44 -4.56 -0.14 -4.61
CA ALA A 44 -3.86 -0.61 -5.80
C ALA A 44 -4.85 -1.06 -6.90
N VAL A 45 -5.93 -1.74 -6.51
CA VAL A 45 -7.00 -2.18 -7.42
C VAL A 45 -7.80 -0.99 -7.95
N GLN A 46 -8.20 -0.05 -7.07
CA GLN A 46 -8.97 1.15 -7.44
C GLN A 46 -8.25 2.00 -8.50
N TRP A 47 -6.91 2.10 -8.40
CA TRP A 47 -6.08 2.87 -9.32
C TRP A 47 -5.47 2.03 -10.46
N ALA A 48 -5.90 0.77 -10.61
CA ALA A 48 -5.46 -0.17 -11.64
C ALA A 48 -3.94 -0.45 -11.68
N HIS A 49 -3.26 -0.35 -10.53
CA HIS A 49 -1.84 -0.63 -10.39
C HIS A 49 -1.58 -2.12 -10.17
N ALA A 50 -1.80 -2.92 -11.21
CA ALA A 50 -1.66 -4.38 -11.17
C ALA A 50 -0.31 -4.89 -10.60
N PRO A 51 0.85 -4.27 -10.87
CA PRO A 51 2.11 -4.68 -10.26
C PRO A 51 2.14 -4.48 -8.75
N VAL A 52 1.59 -3.36 -8.25
CA VAL A 52 1.51 -3.08 -6.80
C VAL A 52 0.48 -4.00 -6.16
N ALA A 53 -0.66 -4.26 -6.80
CA ALA A 53 -1.63 -5.23 -6.31
C ALA A 53 -1.02 -6.62 -6.17
N ARG A 54 -0.21 -7.05 -7.14
CA ARG A 54 0.50 -8.34 -7.08
C ARG A 54 1.55 -8.40 -5.96
N LEU A 55 2.18 -7.28 -5.64
CA LEU A 55 3.13 -7.19 -4.53
C LEU A 55 2.44 -7.34 -3.16
N LEU A 56 1.17 -6.96 -3.09
CA LEU A 56 0.37 -6.92 -1.86
C LEU A 56 -0.51 -8.17 -1.64
N LEU A 57 -0.40 -9.19 -2.51
CA LEU A 57 -1.06 -10.49 -2.41
C LEU A 57 -0.11 -11.54 -1.81
#